data_AF-A0A817AE65-F1
#
_entry.id   AF-A0A817AE65-F1
#
_cell.length_a   1.000
_cell.length_b   1.000
_cell.length_c   1.000
_cell.angle_alpha   90.00
_cell.angle_beta   90.00
_cell.angle_gamma   90.00
#
_symmetry.space_group_name_H-M   'P 1'
#
loop_
_entity.id
_entity.type
_entity.pdbx_description
1 polymer ?
#
loop_
_entity_poly.entity_id
_entity_poly.type
_entity_poly.pdbx_seq_one_letter_code
_entity_poly.pdbx_strand_id
1 'polypeptide(L)'
;MNLIPVELIHEIFSRLPVKSIARCRCVSEQWRSILCSVYFTELFLTKSSTRPSLFFAMESSTNNNEFIFFSSPQFDDKSLSSSAASVQLKLSKDMPLKFCGHASGLFCLRRMPISKEAGDEKEEYTQHVICNTSTGQYGFLPRVRTGSKSFLGFDPIDKVFKVVSSNSTYSSRTNVVNVFTLGIGEVEWRKINSPLDHYPWSKGICIYGVLYYLALGLHATTFYIVCFDVRSEKFKFMDTYKFTHYTTRLINYEGKLGLVRWTAYSESIMTMWVLEDVEKHDWSEHLFTLPGDKFSGFVSVVGVTATGEIVLMNNSYHSNPFYVFYFHPGRNTVKRLEVQGFENHGGSRVYAFVDHVDDLTFNM
;
A
#
# COMPACT_ATOMS: atom_id res chain seq x y z
N MET A 1 -3.59 11.62 -46.70
CA MET A 1 -4.10 11.56 -45.31
C MET A 1 -2.98 12.05 -44.42
N ASN A 2 -3.13 13.22 -43.79
CA ASN A 2 -2.09 13.78 -42.95
C ASN A 2 -2.03 12.98 -41.65
N LEU A 3 -0.99 12.16 -41.51
CA LEU A 3 -0.71 11.43 -40.29
C LEU A 3 -0.38 12.44 -39.19
N ILE A 4 -1.07 12.35 -38.05
CA ILE A 4 -0.68 13.10 -36.86
C ILE A 4 0.72 12.59 -36.47
N PRO A 5 1.72 13.48 -36.29
CA PRO A 5 3.03 13.10 -35.79
C PRO A 5 2.94 12.27 -34.51
N VAL A 6 3.76 11.22 -34.41
CA VAL A 6 3.75 10.28 -33.28
C VAL A 6 4.06 11.00 -31.95
N GLU A 7 4.84 12.06 -32.00
CA GLU A 7 5.15 12.91 -30.86
C GLU A 7 3.90 13.60 -30.29
N LEU A 8 3.02 14.09 -31.16
CA LEU A 8 1.75 14.70 -30.74
C LEU A 8 0.79 13.65 -30.19
N ILE A 9 0.78 12.44 -30.76
CA ILE A 9 0.03 11.30 -30.22
C ILE A 9 0.49 11.01 -28.78
N HIS A 10 1.79 10.86 -28.56
CA HIS A 10 2.36 10.66 -27.22
C HIS A 10 1.97 11.78 -26.26
N GLU A 11 2.06 13.04 -26.69
CA GLU A 11 1.75 14.18 -25.84
C GLU A 11 0.26 14.22 -25.44
N ILE A 12 -0.65 13.96 -26.38
CA ILE A 12 -2.10 13.93 -26.14
C ILE A 12 -2.44 12.80 -25.18
N PHE A 13 -2.05 11.56 -25.51
CA PHE A 13 -2.43 10.40 -24.73
C PHE A 13 -1.82 10.39 -23.33
N SER A 14 -0.62 10.93 -23.16
CA SER A 14 0.03 11.02 -21.84
C SER A 14 -0.64 12.00 -20.88
N ARG A 15 -1.64 12.78 -21.33
CA ARG A 15 -2.46 13.67 -20.48
C ARG A 15 -3.82 13.07 -20.16
N LEU A 16 -4.19 11.94 -20.76
CA LEU A 16 -5.49 11.30 -20.54
C LEU A 16 -5.48 10.39 -19.31
N PRO A 17 -6.62 10.19 -18.64
CA PRO A 17 -6.77 9.18 -17.60
C PRO A 17 -6.48 7.77 -18.14
N VAL A 18 -5.99 6.87 -17.27
CA VAL A 18 -5.65 5.48 -17.66
C VAL A 18 -6.83 4.76 -18.33
N LYS A 19 -8.05 4.92 -17.81
CA LYS A 19 -9.25 4.30 -18.39
C LYS A 19 -9.48 4.73 -19.85
N SER A 20 -9.16 5.98 -20.19
CA SER A 20 -9.26 6.46 -21.56
C SER A 20 -8.17 5.84 -22.43
N ILE A 21 -6.92 5.76 -21.94
CA ILE A 21 -5.81 5.10 -22.64
C ILE A 21 -6.14 3.62 -22.91
N ALA A 22 -6.68 2.91 -21.92
CA ALA A 22 -7.10 1.52 -22.07
C ALA A 22 -8.14 1.35 -23.18
N ARG A 23 -9.12 2.25 -23.28
CA ARG A 23 -10.09 2.26 -24.39
C ARG A 23 -9.44 2.57 -25.74
N CYS A 24 -8.50 3.53 -25.77
CA CYS A 24 -7.77 3.91 -26.97
C CYS A 24 -6.90 2.78 -27.54
N ARG A 25 -6.37 1.89 -26.69
CA ARG A 25 -5.68 0.65 -27.12
C ARG A 25 -6.57 -0.29 -27.93
N CYS A 26 -7.88 -0.19 -27.81
CA CYS A 26 -8.84 -1.03 -28.54
C CYS A 26 -9.32 -0.41 -29.87
N VAL A 27 -8.91 0.83 -30.18
CA VAL A 27 -9.40 1.57 -31.37
C VAL A 27 -8.70 1.11 -32.65
N SER A 28 -7.39 0.85 -32.59
CA SER A 28 -6.61 0.35 -33.74
C SER A 28 -5.32 -0.32 -33.28
N GLU A 29 -4.75 -1.20 -34.12
CA GLU A 29 -3.45 -1.84 -33.86
C GLU A 29 -2.30 -0.83 -33.77
N GLN A 30 -2.34 0.25 -34.56
CA GLN A 30 -1.34 1.32 -34.49
C GLN A 30 -1.37 2.02 -33.13
N TRP A 31 -2.56 2.36 -32.62
CA TRP A 31 -2.69 2.99 -31.32
C TRP A 31 -2.32 2.04 -30.19
N ARG A 32 -2.70 0.75 -30.31
CA ARG A 32 -2.27 -0.29 -29.38
C ARG A 32 -0.74 -0.36 -29.30
N SER A 33 -0.07 -0.41 -30.45
CA SER A 33 1.40 -0.47 -30.52
C SER A 33 2.05 0.74 -29.86
N ILE A 34 1.56 1.95 -30.13
CA ILE A 34 2.08 3.18 -29.53
C ILE A 34 1.85 3.21 -28.01
N LEU A 35 0.63 2.94 -27.56
CA LEU A 35 0.22 3.04 -26.14
C LEU A 35 0.70 1.88 -25.26
N CYS A 36 1.22 0.82 -25.87
CA CYS A 36 1.89 -0.29 -25.19
C CYS A 36 3.42 -0.23 -25.35
N SER A 37 3.96 0.77 -26.05
CA SER A 37 5.41 0.93 -26.19
C SER A 37 6.05 1.30 -24.85
N VAL A 38 7.29 0.82 -24.64
CA VAL A 38 8.08 1.13 -23.44
C VAL A 38 8.21 2.65 -23.27
N TYR A 39 8.51 3.35 -24.36
CA TYR A 39 8.62 4.81 -24.36
C TYR A 39 7.36 5.50 -23.85
N PHE A 40 6.17 5.12 -24.36
CA PHE A 40 4.93 5.73 -23.91
C PHE A 40 4.63 5.40 -22.44
N THR A 41 4.88 4.16 -22.01
CA THR A 41 4.66 3.78 -20.60
C THR A 41 5.55 4.56 -19.64
N GLU A 42 6.82 4.80 -19.98
CA GLU A 42 7.74 5.60 -19.18
C GLU A 42 7.40 7.09 -19.20
N LEU A 43 7.01 7.62 -20.36
CA LEU A 43 6.52 8.99 -20.49
C LEU A 43 5.26 9.21 -19.64
N PHE A 44 4.32 8.27 -19.69
CA PHE A 44 3.09 8.33 -18.91
C PHE A 44 3.38 8.30 -17.41
N LEU A 45 4.22 7.36 -16.95
CA LEU A 45 4.62 7.25 -15.54
C LEU A 45 5.32 8.54 -15.06
N THR A 46 6.21 9.11 -15.87
CA THR A 46 6.90 10.37 -15.57
C THR A 46 5.88 11.50 -15.38
N LYS A 47 4.89 11.62 -16.27
CA LYS A 47 3.84 12.63 -16.13
C LYS A 47 2.92 12.36 -14.95
N SER A 48 2.55 11.10 -14.70
CA SER A 48 1.71 10.74 -13.55
C SER A 48 2.42 11.08 -12.22
N SER A 49 3.74 10.90 -12.16
CA SER A 49 4.55 11.26 -10.98
C SER A 49 4.54 12.75 -10.65
N THR A 50 4.20 13.62 -11.61
CA THR A 50 4.02 15.06 -11.36
C THR A 50 2.65 15.42 -10.78
N ARG A 51 1.72 14.45 -10.72
CA ARG A 51 0.33 14.64 -10.27
C ARG A 51 -0.09 13.45 -9.40
N PRO A 52 0.54 13.29 -8.23
CA PRO A 52 0.20 12.20 -7.33
C PRO A 52 -1.27 12.26 -6.91
N SER A 53 -1.80 11.10 -6.52
CA SER A 53 -3.15 10.96 -5.99
C SER A 53 -3.14 10.31 -4.61
N LEU A 54 -4.11 10.70 -3.79
CA LEU A 54 -4.49 9.90 -2.64
C LEU A 54 -5.23 8.67 -3.14
N PHE A 55 -4.76 7.51 -2.71
CA PHE A 55 -5.37 6.24 -3.07
C PHE A 55 -5.95 5.57 -1.84
N PHE A 56 -7.12 4.95 -2.01
CA PHE A 56 -7.82 4.29 -0.92
C PHE A 56 -8.21 2.87 -1.32
N ALA A 57 -7.99 1.92 -0.42
CA ALA A 57 -8.62 0.61 -0.46
C ALA A 57 -9.60 0.53 0.71
N MET A 58 -10.88 0.33 0.41
CA MET A 58 -11.95 0.21 1.42
C MET A 58 -12.48 -1.22 1.44
N GLU A 59 -12.59 -1.77 2.65
CA GLU A 59 -13.30 -3.00 2.94
C GLU A 59 -14.75 -2.65 3.29
N SER A 60 -15.70 -3.01 2.41
CA SER A 60 -17.12 -2.73 2.61
C SER A 60 -17.72 -3.65 3.67
N SER A 61 -18.46 -3.08 4.61
CA SER A 61 -19.18 -3.80 5.65
C SER A 61 -20.56 -4.30 5.20
N THR A 62 -21.11 -3.77 4.10
CA THR A 62 -22.48 -4.03 3.67
C THR A 62 -22.59 -5.21 2.70
N ASN A 63 -21.52 -5.53 1.96
CA ASN A 63 -21.50 -6.58 0.94
C ASN A 63 -20.31 -7.54 1.14
N ASN A 64 -20.52 -8.69 1.79
CA ASN A 64 -19.65 -9.89 1.79
C ASN A 64 -18.12 -9.65 1.57
N ASN A 65 -17.49 -8.77 2.36
CA ASN A 65 -16.05 -8.45 2.29
C ASN A 65 -15.56 -7.94 0.92
N GLU A 66 -16.38 -7.15 0.24
CA GLU A 66 -16.02 -6.46 -0.99
C GLU A 66 -14.90 -5.43 -0.74
N PHE A 67 -13.91 -5.41 -1.65
CA PHE A 67 -12.91 -4.34 -1.68
C PHE A 67 -13.24 -3.35 -2.79
N ILE A 68 -13.29 -2.06 -2.41
CA ILE A 68 -13.50 -0.95 -3.34
C ILE A 68 -12.27 -0.07 -3.30
N PHE A 69 -11.70 0.20 -4.47
CA PHE A 69 -10.53 1.05 -4.62
C PHE A 69 -10.93 2.40 -5.19
N PHE A 70 -10.41 3.46 -4.58
CA PHE A 70 -10.70 4.83 -4.96
C PHE A 70 -9.41 5.60 -5.18
N SER A 71 -9.43 6.56 -6.11
CA SER A 71 -8.39 7.58 -6.20
C SER A 71 -9.00 8.97 -6.15
N SER A 72 -8.29 9.88 -5.50
CA SER A 72 -8.62 11.30 -5.39
C SER A 72 -7.36 12.11 -5.68
N PRO A 73 -7.41 13.20 -6.48
CA PRO A 73 -6.25 14.05 -6.71
C PRO A 73 -5.61 14.48 -5.39
N GLN A 74 -4.28 14.34 -5.27
CA GLN A 74 -3.57 14.81 -4.09
C GLN A 74 -3.49 16.33 -4.18
N PHE A 75 -3.75 16.98 -3.05
CA PHE A 75 -4.06 18.39 -2.99
C PHE A 75 -2.91 19.27 -3.50
N ASP A 76 -3.19 20.11 -4.50
CA ASP A 76 -2.28 21.15 -4.97
C ASP A 76 -3.02 22.48 -4.77
N ASP A 77 -2.48 23.35 -3.93
CA ASP A 77 -3.16 24.45 -3.24
C ASP A 77 -4.04 25.32 -4.19
N LYS A 78 -5.37 25.29 -4.00
CA LYS A 78 -6.35 26.36 -4.32
C LYS A 78 -7.79 25.98 -3.90
N SER A 79 -8.27 26.61 -2.82
CA SER A 79 -9.69 26.85 -2.47
C SER A 79 -10.69 25.69 -2.28
N LEU A 80 -10.36 24.43 -2.50
CA LEU A 80 -11.34 23.33 -2.40
C LEU A 80 -11.34 22.67 -1.02
N SER A 81 -12.51 22.67 -0.36
CA SER A 81 -12.76 21.98 0.93
C SER A 81 -13.13 20.50 0.75
N SER A 82 -13.40 20.07 -0.48
CA SER A 82 -13.80 18.70 -0.82
C SER A 82 -13.16 18.22 -2.12
N SER A 83 -13.02 16.90 -2.26
CA SER A 83 -12.54 16.24 -3.47
C SER A 83 -13.35 14.98 -3.75
N ALA A 84 -13.79 14.81 -4.99
CA ALA A 84 -14.52 13.61 -5.42
C ALA A 84 -13.53 12.47 -5.67
N ALA A 85 -13.71 11.35 -4.96
CA ALA A 85 -12.96 10.14 -5.23
C ALA A 85 -13.64 9.32 -6.33
N SER A 86 -12.83 8.82 -7.26
CA SER A 86 -13.29 8.00 -8.37
C SER A 86 -13.05 6.52 -8.08
N VAL A 87 -14.08 5.68 -8.28
CA VAL A 87 -13.95 4.23 -8.14
C VAL A 87 -13.06 3.69 -9.25
N GLN A 88 -11.96 3.07 -8.89
CA GLN A 88 -11.02 2.46 -9.82
C GLN A 88 -11.36 1.00 -10.09
N LEU A 89 -11.58 0.23 -9.02
CA LEU A 89 -11.85 -1.19 -9.10
C LEU A 89 -12.78 -1.62 -7.95
N LYS A 90 -13.68 -2.56 -8.25
CA LYS A 90 -14.55 -3.21 -7.27
C LYS A 90 -14.31 -4.71 -7.34
N LEU A 91 -13.90 -5.31 -6.22
CA LEU A 91 -13.68 -6.75 -6.09
C LEU A 91 -14.74 -7.33 -5.17
N SER A 92 -15.76 -7.92 -5.77
CA SER A 92 -16.89 -8.57 -5.10
C SER A 92 -17.10 -9.94 -5.76
N LYS A 93 -16.85 -11.02 -5.01
CA LYS A 93 -17.03 -12.41 -5.48
C LYS A 93 -17.29 -13.41 -4.35
N ASP A 94 -18.08 -13.06 -3.32
CA ASP A 94 -18.31 -13.94 -2.15
C ASP A 94 -17.00 -14.50 -1.55
N MET A 95 -15.93 -13.72 -1.66
CA MET A 95 -14.60 -14.09 -1.24
C MET A 95 -14.23 -13.18 -0.08
N PRO A 96 -14.10 -13.72 1.14
CA PRO A 96 -13.58 -12.93 2.24
C PRO A 96 -12.13 -12.56 1.91
N LEU A 97 -11.87 -11.29 1.59
CA LEU A 97 -10.55 -10.80 1.22
C LEU A 97 -9.92 -10.06 2.40
N LYS A 98 -8.59 -10.07 2.47
CA LYS A 98 -7.81 -9.31 3.43
C LYS A 98 -6.66 -8.61 2.73
N PHE A 99 -6.51 -7.32 3.00
CA PHE A 99 -5.40 -6.54 2.47
C PHE A 99 -4.04 -7.03 3.00
N CYS A 100 -3.08 -7.21 2.11
CA CYS A 100 -1.74 -7.70 2.43
C CYS A 100 -0.65 -6.66 2.15
N GLY A 101 -0.73 -5.92 1.04
CA GLY A 101 0.27 -4.92 0.72
C GLY A 101 -0.05 -4.15 -0.54
N HIS A 102 0.65 -3.03 -0.68
CA HIS A 102 0.67 -2.18 -1.87
C HIS A 102 2.12 -1.85 -2.20
N ALA A 103 2.49 -1.95 -3.46
CA ALA A 103 3.79 -1.51 -3.96
C ALA A 103 3.64 -1.12 -5.43
N SER A 104 4.20 0.03 -5.81
CA SER A 104 4.27 0.53 -7.21
C SER A 104 3.00 0.30 -8.03
N GLY A 105 1.84 0.74 -7.51
CA GLY A 105 0.56 0.65 -8.22
C GLY A 105 -0.17 -0.70 -8.15
N LEU A 106 0.47 -1.74 -7.62
CA LEU A 106 -0.15 -3.06 -7.42
C LEU A 106 -0.61 -3.26 -5.98
N PHE A 107 -1.72 -3.98 -5.84
CA PHE A 107 -2.33 -4.35 -4.58
C PHE A 107 -2.35 -5.87 -4.44
N CYS A 108 -1.91 -6.36 -3.29
CA CYS A 108 -2.03 -7.77 -2.92
C CYS A 108 -3.13 -7.94 -1.86
N LEU A 109 -4.08 -8.82 -2.17
CA LEU A 109 -5.11 -9.29 -1.26
C LEU A 109 -4.95 -10.79 -1.04
N ARG A 110 -5.43 -11.26 0.11
CA ARG A 110 -5.46 -12.67 0.49
C ARG A 110 -6.90 -13.11 0.66
N ARG A 111 -7.27 -14.21 0.02
CA ARG A 111 -8.54 -14.89 0.28
C ARG A 111 -8.46 -15.61 1.61
N MET A 112 -9.30 -15.20 2.55
CA MET A 112 -9.51 -15.89 3.81
C MET A 112 -10.29 -17.20 3.54
N PRO A 113 -10.04 -18.27 4.30
CA PRO A 113 -10.95 -19.42 4.32
C PRO A 113 -12.34 -18.98 4.77
N ILE A 114 -13.39 -19.54 4.16
CA ILE A 114 -14.75 -19.47 4.74
C ILE A 114 -14.72 -20.45 5.91
N SER A 115 -15.00 -19.97 7.13
CA SER A 115 -14.94 -20.77 8.34
C SER A 115 -15.67 -22.10 8.14
N LYS A 116 -14.95 -23.20 8.25
CA LYS A 116 -15.57 -24.51 8.43
C LYS A 116 -15.91 -24.70 9.91
N GLU A 117 -16.90 -25.54 10.14
CA GLU A 117 -17.30 -26.02 11.47
C GLU A 117 -16.07 -26.54 12.24
N ALA A 118 -16.06 -26.32 13.56
CA ALA A 118 -14.98 -26.70 14.44
C ALA A 118 -14.72 -28.23 14.35
N GLY A 119 -13.55 -28.62 13.83
CA GLY A 119 -13.12 -30.03 13.77
C GLY A 119 -12.34 -30.45 12.52
N ASP A 120 -12.31 -29.63 11.47
CA ASP A 120 -11.64 -29.98 10.20
C ASP A 120 -10.22 -29.37 10.16
N GLU A 121 -9.23 -30.03 10.81
CA GLU A 121 -7.79 -29.64 10.80
C GLU A 121 -7.10 -29.88 9.44
N LYS A 122 -7.75 -29.55 8.31
CA LYS A 122 -7.11 -29.62 7.00
C LYS A 122 -6.15 -28.44 6.82
N GLU A 123 -4.96 -28.73 6.30
CA GLU A 123 -3.96 -27.71 5.96
C GLU A 123 -4.57 -26.57 5.14
N GLU A 124 -4.65 -25.36 5.70
CA GLU A 124 -5.27 -24.22 5.04
C GLU A 124 -4.36 -23.63 3.96
N TYR A 125 -4.55 -24.11 2.73
CA TYR A 125 -3.99 -23.46 1.55
C TYR A 125 -4.73 -22.16 1.27
N THR A 126 -3.98 -21.07 1.21
CA THR A 126 -4.49 -19.72 0.97
C THR A 126 -4.24 -19.33 -0.48
N GLN A 127 -5.16 -18.55 -1.05
CA GLN A 127 -5.02 -17.96 -2.38
C GLN A 127 -4.82 -16.45 -2.27
N HIS A 128 -3.95 -15.91 -3.11
CA HIS A 128 -3.69 -14.47 -3.20
C HIS A 128 -4.23 -13.90 -4.51
N VAL A 129 -4.61 -12.63 -4.47
CA VAL A 129 -5.08 -11.86 -5.63
C VAL A 129 -4.19 -10.65 -5.79
N ILE A 130 -3.62 -10.49 -6.98
CA ILE A 130 -2.91 -9.28 -7.38
C ILE A 130 -3.87 -8.42 -8.20
N CYS A 131 -3.90 -7.13 -7.90
CA CYS A 131 -4.80 -6.18 -8.54
C CYS A 131 -3.98 -4.99 -9.05
N ASN A 132 -4.15 -4.64 -10.32
CA ASN A 132 -3.67 -3.40 -10.90
C ASN A 132 -4.89 -2.49 -10.99
N THR A 133 -4.94 -1.51 -10.10
CA THR A 133 -6.09 -0.61 -10.02
C THR A 133 -6.13 0.41 -11.16
N SER A 134 -4.97 0.76 -11.73
CA SER A 134 -4.89 1.66 -12.88
C SER A 134 -5.52 1.00 -14.11
N THR A 135 -5.24 -0.29 -14.36
CA THR A 135 -5.83 -1.02 -15.50
C THR A 135 -7.18 -1.68 -15.19
N GLY A 136 -7.55 -1.79 -13.91
CA GLY A 136 -8.75 -2.50 -13.46
C GLY A 136 -8.65 -4.03 -13.58
N GLN A 137 -7.45 -4.55 -13.87
CA GLN A 137 -7.20 -5.98 -13.98
C GLN A 137 -6.89 -6.60 -12.62
N TYR A 138 -7.13 -7.90 -12.48
CA TYR A 138 -6.69 -8.70 -11.34
C TYR A 138 -6.42 -10.14 -11.74
N GLY A 139 -5.51 -10.79 -11.03
CA GLY A 139 -5.08 -12.17 -11.27
C GLY A 139 -4.94 -12.94 -9.97
N PHE A 140 -5.15 -14.26 -10.04
CA PHE A 140 -4.99 -15.15 -8.90
C PHE A 140 -3.62 -15.81 -8.93
N LEU A 141 -2.97 -15.87 -7.77
CA LEU A 141 -1.77 -16.67 -7.60
C LEU A 141 -2.13 -18.12 -7.27
N PRO A 142 -1.23 -19.08 -7.55
CA PRO A 142 -1.37 -20.45 -7.08
C PRO A 142 -1.58 -20.48 -5.56
N ARG A 143 -2.28 -21.51 -5.07
CA ARG A 143 -2.50 -21.63 -3.63
C ARG A 143 -1.22 -22.02 -2.91
N VAL A 144 -1.01 -21.46 -1.72
CA VAL A 144 0.14 -21.79 -0.87
C VAL A 144 -0.29 -21.90 0.58
N ARG A 145 0.30 -22.85 1.31
CA ARG A 145 0.18 -22.84 2.76
C ARG A 145 0.85 -21.60 3.29
N THR A 146 0.15 -20.82 4.09
CA THR A 146 0.68 -19.58 4.69
C THR A 146 0.15 -19.44 6.10
N GLY A 147 0.90 -18.72 6.93
CA GLY A 147 0.47 -18.28 8.24
C GLY A 147 -0.41 -17.04 8.17
N SER A 148 -0.14 -16.05 9.01
CA SER A 148 -1.06 -14.92 9.24
C SER A 148 -0.89 -13.73 8.29
N LYS A 149 0.30 -13.54 7.70
CA LYS A 149 0.67 -12.31 6.98
C LYS A 149 1.38 -12.60 5.66
N SER A 150 1.02 -11.77 4.69
CA SER A 150 1.67 -11.68 3.39
C SER A 150 1.90 -10.21 3.07
N PHE A 151 2.86 -9.96 2.19
CA PHE A 151 3.33 -8.63 1.84
C PHE A 151 3.62 -8.58 0.34
N LEU A 152 3.61 -7.36 -0.22
CA LEU A 152 3.99 -7.11 -1.59
C LEU A 152 5.22 -6.20 -1.60
N GLY A 153 6.27 -6.65 -2.27
CA GLY A 153 7.48 -5.87 -2.52
C GLY A 153 7.66 -5.61 -4.01
N PHE A 154 8.33 -4.50 -4.32
CA PHE A 154 8.70 -4.11 -5.67
C PHE A 154 10.16 -3.71 -5.68
N ASP A 155 10.95 -4.34 -6.55
CA ASP A 155 12.30 -3.92 -6.86
C ASP A 155 12.29 -2.93 -8.04
N PRO A 156 12.63 -1.65 -7.83
CA PRO A 156 12.64 -0.64 -8.89
C PRO A 156 13.76 -0.79 -9.92
N ILE A 157 14.82 -1.56 -9.64
CA ILE A 157 15.95 -1.71 -10.59
C ILE A 157 15.62 -2.80 -11.61
N ASP A 158 15.30 -4.01 -11.16
CA ASP A 158 14.94 -5.09 -12.07
C ASP A 158 13.46 -5.00 -12.51
N LYS A 159 12.70 -4.05 -11.93
CA LYS A 159 11.26 -3.84 -12.14
C LYS A 159 10.43 -5.09 -11.85
N VAL A 160 10.80 -5.82 -10.79
CA VAL A 160 10.18 -7.10 -10.40
C VAL A 160 9.35 -6.95 -9.13
N PHE A 161 8.16 -7.55 -9.15
CA PHE A 161 7.32 -7.66 -7.97
C PHE A 161 7.48 -9.03 -7.31
N LYS A 162 7.50 -9.06 -5.98
CA LYS A 162 7.50 -10.29 -5.19
C LYS A 162 6.43 -10.26 -4.11
N VAL A 163 5.66 -11.33 -4.00
CA VAL A 163 4.76 -11.58 -2.88
C VAL A 163 5.50 -12.40 -1.85
N VAL A 164 5.62 -11.89 -0.63
CA VAL A 164 6.33 -12.54 0.47
C VAL A 164 5.30 -12.97 1.50
N SER A 165 5.19 -14.27 1.77
CA SER A 165 4.16 -14.85 2.63
C SER A 165 4.78 -15.68 3.74
N SER A 166 4.61 -15.26 5.00
CA SER A 166 5.17 -15.98 6.14
C SER A 166 4.36 -17.23 6.47
N ASN A 167 5.03 -18.35 6.74
CA ASN A 167 4.39 -19.56 7.28
C ASN A 167 4.18 -19.51 8.79
N SER A 168 4.61 -18.44 9.46
CA SER A 168 4.49 -18.32 10.90
C SER A 168 3.05 -18.03 11.34
N THR A 169 2.63 -18.73 12.39
CA THR A 169 1.42 -18.43 13.17
C THR A 169 1.81 -17.84 14.53
N TYR A 170 0.84 -17.33 15.27
CA TYR A 170 1.10 -16.76 16.60
C TYR A 170 1.66 -17.82 17.58
N SER A 171 1.19 -19.06 17.46
CA SER A 171 1.65 -20.21 18.25
C SER A 171 2.91 -20.87 17.69
N SER A 172 3.06 -20.88 16.36
CA SER A 172 4.18 -21.49 15.64
C SER A 172 4.99 -20.39 14.95
N ARG A 173 5.96 -19.85 15.67
CA ARG A 173 6.95 -18.91 15.16
C ARG A 173 7.94 -19.70 14.31
N THR A 174 7.97 -19.42 13.01
CA THR A 174 8.83 -20.13 12.06
C THR A 174 9.58 -19.13 11.20
N ASN A 175 10.73 -19.53 10.71
CA ASN A 175 11.53 -18.75 9.77
C ASN A 175 11.21 -19.04 8.30
N VAL A 176 10.27 -19.95 8.02
CA VAL A 176 9.93 -20.33 6.64
C VAL A 176 9.03 -19.27 6.00
N VAL A 177 9.47 -18.79 4.85
CA VAL A 177 8.76 -17.77 4.05
C VAL A 177 8.58 -18.30 2.63
N ASN A 178 7.36 -18.20 2.10
CA ASN A 178 7.12 -18.45 0.69
C ASN A 178 7.27 -17.13 -0.07
N VAL A 179 7.88 -17.20 -1.25
CA VAL A 179 7.97 -16.06 -2.15
C VAL A 179 7.46 -16.45 -3.52
N PHE A 180 6.74 -15.54 -4.15
CA PHE A 180 6.26 -15.67 -5.52
C PHE A 180 6.71 -14.45 -6.32
N THR A 181 7.36 -14.67 -7.45
CA THR A 181 7.84 -13.61 -8.34
C THR A 181 6.83 -13.38 -9.47
N LEU A 182 6.36 -12.15 -9.67
CA LEU A 182 5.39 -11.86 -10.73
C LEU A 182 6.10 -11.63 -12.08
N GLY A 183 5.51 -12.11 -13.17
CA GLY A 183 5.86 -11.72 -14.54
C GLY A 183 7.06 -12.45 -15.18
N ILE A 184 7.76 -13.34 -14.47
CA ILE A 184 8.97 -14.03 -14.98
C ILE A 184 8.65 -15.46 -15.47
N GLY A 185 7.38 -15.78 -15.72
CA GLY A 185 6.95 -17.13 -16.13
C GLY A 185 7.06 -18.19 -15.02
N GLU A 186 7.58 -17.85 -13.85
CA GLU A 186 7.46 -18.65 -12.63
C GLU A 186 5.99 -18.81 -12.26
N VAL A 187 5.54 -20.06 -12.17
CA VAL A 187 4.14 -20.41 -11.84
C VAL A 187 4.03 -21.04 -10.46
N GLU A 188 5.09 -21.04 -9.65
CA GLU A 188 5.13 -21.72 -8.36
C GLU A 188 5.72 -20.86 -7.25
N TRP A 189 5.29 -21.16 -6.02
CA TRP A 189 5.85 -20.57 -4.81
C TRP A 189 7.15 -21.27 -4.45
N ARG A 190 8.19 -20.49 -4.20
CA ARG A 190 9.46 -21.00 -3.65
C ARG A 190 9.53 -20.73 -2.15
N LYS A 191 10.11 -21.68 -1.41
CA LYS A 191 10.37 -21.53 0.02
C LYS A 191 11.78 -21.03 0.25
N ILE A 192 11.92 -20.05 1.13
CA ILE A 192 13.21 -19.58 1.65
C ILE A 192 13.14 -19.53 3.18
N ASN A 193 14.32 -19.50 3.80
CA ASN A 193 14.44 -19.40 5.25
C ASN A 193 14.98 -18.01 5.62
N SER A 194 14.24 -17.35 6.51
CA SER A 194 14.76 -16.24 7.30
C SER A 194 15.85 -16.73 8.25
N PRO A 195 16.87 -15.91 8.57
CA PRO A 195 17.89 -16.27 9.55
C PRO A 195 17.32 -16.40 10.98
N LEU A 196 16.19 -15.76 11.27
CA LEU A 196 15.52 -15.83 12.58
C LEU A 196 14.05 -16.27 12.45
N ASP A 197 13.59 -17.07 13.41
CA ASP A 197 12.17 -17.35 13.62
C ASP A 197 11.47 -16.09 14.12
N HIS A 198 10.37 -15.74 13.45
CA HIS A 198 9.62 -14.56 13.82
C HIS A 198 8.16 -14.65 13.34
N TYR A 199 7.27 -13.95 14.06
CA TYR A 199 5.87 -13.79 13.70
C TYR A 199 5.60 -12.35 13.25
N PRO A 200 5.32 -12.10 11.97
CA PRO A 200 4.93 -10.78 11.51
C PRO A 200 3.57 -10.37 12.07
N TRP A 201 3.47 -9.19 12.69
CA TRP A 201 2.23 -8.74 13.32
C TRP A 201 1.69 -7.43 12.73
N SER A 202 2.55 -6.55 12.20
CA SER A 202 2.12 -5.31 11.54
C SER A 202 1.71 -5.52 10.08
N LYS A 203 1.31 -4.43 9.41
CA LYS A 203 1.33 -4.34 7.94
C LYS A 203 2.77 -4.10 7.49
N GLY A 204 3.10 -4.50 6.27
CA GLY A 204 4.39 -4.18 5.66
C GLY A 204 4.32 -2.93 4.79
N ILE A 205 5.47 -2.30 4.56
CA ILE A 205 5.65 -1.19 3.62
C ILE A 205 6.87 -1.46 2.75
N CYS A 206 6.75 -1.24 1.43
CA CYS A 206 7.87 -1.37 0.51
C CYS A 206 8.40 0.03 0.15
N ILE A 207 9.68 0.28 0.42
CA ILE A 207 10.35 1.55 0.15
C ILE A 207 11.64 1.24 -0.62
N TYR A 208 11.75 1.75 -1.85
CA TYR A 208 12.93 1.60 -2.72
C TYR A 208 13.54 0.19 -2.78
N GLY A 209 12.73 -0.86 -3.00
CA GLY A 209 13.23 -2.23 -3.11
C GLY A 209 13.40 -2.97 -1.79
N VAL A 210 13.10 -2.34 -0.66
CA VAL A 210 13.14 -3.00 0.66
C VAL A 210 11.75 -3.04 1.27
N LEU A 211 11.32 -4.24 1.63
CA LEU A 211 10.08 -4.48 2.35
C LEU A 211 10.35 -4.47 3.86
N TYR A 212 9.67 -3.58 4.57
CA TYR A 212 9.76 -3.44 6.03
C TYR A 212 8.48 -3.92 6.71
N TYR A 213 8.61 -4.68 7.80
CA TYR A 213 7.49 -5.04 8.66
C TYR A 213 7.94 -5.27 10.10
N LEU A 214 7.01 -5.15 11.06
CA LEU A 214 7.26 -5.44 12.47
C LEU A 214 6.93 -6.90 12.77
N ALA A 215 7.82 -7.55 13.52
CA ALA A 215 7.70 -8.94 13.91
C ALA A 215 8.03 -9.18 15.38
N LEU A 216 7.45 -10.24 15.94
CA LEU A 216 7.77 -10.79 17.26
C LEU A 216 8.79 -11.91 17.10
N GLY A 217 9.85 -11.93 17.91
CA GLY A 217 10.79 -13.04 17.99
C GLY A 217 10.27 -14.23 18.80
N LEU A 218 11.14 -15.22 19.01
CA LEU A 218 10.84 -16.41 19.82
C LEU A 218 10.53 -16.08 21.28
N HIS A 219 11.15 -15.06 21.85
CA HIS A 219 10.78 -14.52 23.15
C HIS A 219 9.72 -13.43 22.97
N ALA A 220 8.65 -13.49 23.77
CA ALA A 220 7.50 -12.57 23.63
C ALA A 220 7.85 -11.09 23.88
N THR A 221 9.04 -10.82 24.40
CA THR A 221 9.59 -9.48 24.67
C THR A 221 10.48 -8.96 23.53
N THR A 222 10.79 -9.78 22.53
CA THR A 222 11.69 -9.40 21.45
C THR A 222 10.92 -8.92 20.23
N PHE A 223 11.17 -7.69 19.82
CA PHE A 223 10.51 -7.03 18.69
C PHE A 223 11.55 -6.63 17.65
N TYR A 224 11.24 -6.93 16.39
CA TYR A 224 12.10 -6.60 15.27
C TYR A 224 11.39 -5.71 14.26
N ILE A 225 12.12 -4.78 13.67
CA ILE A 225 11.87 -4.40 12.28
C ILE A 225 12.61 -5.42 11.42
N VAL A 226 11.87 -6.10 10.56
CA VAL A 226 12.43 -6.98 9.54
C VAL A 226 12.52 -6.21 8.24
N CYS A 227 13.71 -6.20 7.66
CA CYS A 227 13.99 -5.66 6.33
C CYS A 227 14.19 -6.84 5.39
N PHE A 228 13.40 -6.93 4.34
CA PHE A 228 13.56 -7.91 3.27
C PHE A 228 13.92 -7.17 1.99
N ASP A 229 15.15 -7.36 1.53
CA ASP A 229 15.61 -6.82 0.25
C ASP A 229 14.94 -7.61 -0.89
N VAL A 230 14.12 -6.94 -1.71
CA VAL A 230 13.29 -7.62 -2.71
C VAL A 230 14.13 -8.25 -3.81
N ARG A 231 15.26 -7.64 -4.20
CA ARG A 231 16.11 -8.15 -5.28
C ARG A 231 16.88 -9.39 -4.83
N SER A 232 17.69 -9.24 -3.79
CA SER A 232 18.60 -10.26 -3.27
C SER A 232 17.93 -11.26 -2.34
N GLU A 233 16.72 -10.95 -1.87
CA GLU A 233 15.89 -11.79 -0.98
C GLU A 233 16.54 -12.08 0.38
N LYS A 234 17.39 -11.14 0.82
CA LYS A 234 18.09 -11.22 2.09
C LYS A 234 17.32 -10.47 3.16
N PHE A 235 17.37 -11.04 4.36
CA PHE A 235 16.76 -10.45 5.54
C PHE A 235 17.80 -9.71 6.39
N LYS A 236 17.41 -8.56 6.94
CA LYS A 236 18.08 -7.90 8.07
C LYS A 236 17.08 -7.70 9.20
N PHE A 237 17.58 -7.71 10.43
CA PHE A 237 16.78 -7.56 11.64
C PHE A 237 17.34 -6.42 12.46
N MET A 238 16.49 -5.45 12.79
CA MET A 238 16.81 -4.36 13.70
C MET A 238 16.01 -4.54 14.98
N ASP A 239 16.70 -4.54 16.11
CA ASP A 239 16.05 -4.57 17.42
C ASP A 239 15.33 -3.24 17.67
N THR A 240 14.13 -3.33 18.24
CA THR A 240 13.22 -2.21 18.43
C THR A 240 12.64 -2.09 19.82
N TYR A 241 13.23 -2.72 20.83
CA TYR A 241 12.72 -2.65 22.22
C TYR A 241 12.42 -1.22 22.71
N LYS A 242 13.07 -0.19 22.16
CA LYS A 242 12.82 1.22 22.47
C LYS A 242 11.57 1.82 21.79
N PHE A 243 11.15 1.30 20.65
CA PHE A 243 10.21 1.97 19.72
C PHE A 243 8.89 1.22 19.54
N THR A 244 8.90 -0.11 19.67
CA THR A 244 7.77 -0.93 19.25
C THR A 244 6.77 -1.19 20.36
N HIS A 245 5.55 -0.73 20.11
CA HIS A 245 4.35 -1.07 20.82
C HIS A 245 3.32 -1.57 19.79
N TYR A 246 2.26 -2.26 20.21
CA TYR A 246 1.24 -2.76 19.27
C TYR A 246 0.51 -1.66 18.46
N THR A 247 0.68 -0.40 18.86
CA THR A 247 0.13 0.77 18.17
C THR A 247 1.08 1.39 17.14
N THR A 248 2.35 0.96 17.11
CA THR A 248 3.37 1.53 16.22
C THR A 248 3.03 1.23 14.75
N ARG A 249 3.14 2.25 13.90
CA ARG A 249 2.89 2.14 12.45
C ARG A 249 4.14 2.49 11.66
N LEU A 250 4.35 1.78 10.56
CA LEU A 250 5.40 2.07 9.58
C LEU A 250 4.86 3.06 8.55
N ILE A 251 5.67 4.04 8.19
CA ILE A 251 5.38 5.03 7.14
C ILE A 251 6.59 5.19 6.21
N ASN A 252 6.34 5.66 5.00
CA ASN A 252 7.39 6.18 4.13
C ASN A 252 7.53 7.68 4.43
N TYR A 253 8.68 8.07 4.98
CA TYR A 253 9.02 9.45 5.26
C TYR A 253 10.08 9.89 4.26
N GLU A 254 9.65 10.50 3.15
CA GLU A 254 10.56 11.02 2.11
C GLU A 254 11.57 9.99 1.60
N GLY A 255 11.14 8.73 1.44
CA GLY A 255 12.01 7.65 0.99
C GLY A 255 12.73 6.88 2.09
N LYS A 256 12.57 7.29 3.35
CA LYS A 256 13.13 6.63 4.53
C LYS A 256 12.05 5.90 5.32
N LEU A 257 12.45 4.89 6.08
CA LEU A 257 11.55 4.21 6.99
C LEU A 257 11.24 5.11 8.19
N GLY A 258 9.96 5.42 8.39
CA GLY A 258 9.47 6.09 9.60
C GLY A 258 8.65 5.16 10.48
N LEU A 259 8.75 5.32 11.80
CA LEU A 259 7.88 4.70 12.80
C LEU A 259 7.08 5.78 13.50
N VAL A 260 5.76 5.63 13.56
CA VAL A 260 4.86 6.56 14.24
C VAL A 260 4.22 5.90 15.44
N ARG A 261 4.20 6.62 16.56
CA ARG A 261 3.48 6.26 17.77
C ARG A 261 2.74 7.47 18.35
N TRP A 262 1.53 7.23 18.83
CA TRP A 262 0.75 8.21 19.59
C TRP A 262 1.01 8.02 21.09
N THR A 263 1.37 9.09 21.79
CA THR A 263 1.59 9.10 23.25
C THR A 263 0.35 9.61 23.94
N ALA A 264 -0.37 8.69 24.59
CA ALA A 264 -1.56 8.91 25.44
C ALA A 264 -2.75 9.66 24.82
N TYR A 265 -3.95 9.33 25.29
CA TYR A 265 -5.22 9.72 24.71
C TYR A 265 -5.55 11.23 24.80
N SER A 266 -4.87 11.98 25.66
CA SER A 266 -5.24 13.35 26.04
C SER A 266 -4.44 14.46 25.34
N GLU A 267 -3.22 14.19 24.86
CA GLU A 267 -2.29 15.28 24.50
C GLU A 267 -2.11 15.49 22.99
N SER A 268 -2.71 14.65 22.13
CA SER A 268 -2.54 14.71 20.66
C SER A 268 -1.06 14.75 20.24
N ILE A 269 -0.19 14.14 21.03
CA ILE A 269 1.24 14.07 20.75
C ILE A 269 1.53 12.82 19.94
N MET A 270 2.25 13.04 18.85
CA MET A 270 2.73 12.03 17.94
C MET A 270 4.26 12.05 17.94
N THR A 271 4.87 10.93 18.30
CA THR A 271 6.31 10.72 18.15
C THR A 271 6.57 9.96 16.88
N MET A 272 7.56 10.41 16.12
CA MET A 272 8.01 9.81 14.88
C MET A 272 9.51 9.57 14.94
N TRP A 273 9.94 8.34 14.63
CA TRP A 273 11.35 8.01 14.46
C TRP A 273 11.64 7.75 13.00
N VAL A 274 12.68 8.37 12.43
CA VAL A 274 13.08 8.18 11.03
C VAL A 274 14.45 7.51 10.98
N LEU A 275 14.55 6.44 10.20
CA LEU A 275 15.79 5.69 10.02
C LEU A 275 16.71 6.47 9.07
N GLU A 276 17.79 7.02 9.61
CA GLU A 276 18.76 7.84 8.86
C GLU A 276 19.81 6.96 8.18
N ASP A 277 20.27 5.91 8.86
CA ASP A 277 21.28 4.98 8.38
C ASP A 277 20.92 3.55 8.78
N VAL A 278 20.61 2.73 7.77
CA VAL A 278 20.18 1.33 7.93
C VAL A 278 21.32 0.45 8.46
N GLU A 279 22.58 0.73 8.15
CA GLU A 279 23.70 -0.11 8.61
C GLU A 279 24.12 0.25 10.03
N LYS A 280 24.05 1.54 10.38
CA LYS A 280 24.40 2.02 11.73
C LYS A 280 23.24 1.94 12.72
N HIS A 281 22.03 1.64 12.24
CA HIS A 281 20.79 1.73 13.01
C HIS A 281 20.62 3.11 13.67
N ASP A 282 20.90 4.17 12.91
CA ASP A 282 20.82 5.55 13.40
C ASP A 282 19.42 6.14 13.16
N TRP A 283 18.87 6.80 14.17
CA TRP A 283 17.48 7.26 14.19
C TRP A 283 17.39 8.72 14.61
N SER A 284 16.61 9.51 13.87
CA SER A 284 16.16 10.83 14.31
C SER A 284 14.79 10.73 14.98
N GLU A 285 14.61 11.42 16.10
CA GLU A 285 13.33 11.49 16.81
C GLU A 285 12.68 12.86 16.60
N HIS A 286 11.41 12.84 16.22
CA HIS A 286 10.60 14.02 15.98
C HIS A 286 9.32 13.95 16.81
N LEU A 287 9.06 15.02 17.57
CA LEU A 287 7.86 15.15 18.39
C LEU A 287 6.93 16.18 17.76
N PHE A 288 5.68 15.80 17.52
CA PHE A 288 4.66 16.68 16.99
C PHE A 288 3.49 16.80 17.95
N THR A 289 3.11 18.02 18.28
CA THR A 289 1.87 18.33 19.00
C THR A 289 0.82 18.75 17.99
N LEU A 290 -0.15 17.88 17.74
CA LEU A 290 -1.20 18.20 16.77
C LEU A 290 -2.27 19.10 17.40
N PRO A 291 -2.89 20.02 16.64
CA PRO A 291 -4.00 20.82 17.12
C PRO A 291 -5.25 19.95 17.26
N GLY A 292 -5.44 19.38 18.45
CA GLY A 292 -6.47 18.38 18.77
C GLY A 292 -7.91 18.82 18.48
N ASP A 293 -8.19 20.12 18.54
CA ASP A 293 -9.50 20.72 18.22
C ASP A 293 -9.93 20.51 16.76
N LYS A 294 -8.99 20.18 15.87
CA LYS A 294 -9.25 19.97 14.44
C LYS A 294 -9.75 18.56 14.10
N PHE A 295 -9.67 17.61 15.02
CA PHE A 295 -9.96 16.21 14.76
C PHE A 295 -11.20 15.73 15.49
N SER A 296 -12.13 15.09 14.77
CA SER A 296 -13.26 14.38 15.36
C SER A 296 -12.86 12.92 15.61
N GLY A 297 -12.10 12.67 16.68
CA GLY A 297 -11.66 11.33 17.11
C GLY A 297 -10.24 10.95 16.71
N PHE A 298 -9.95 9.64 16.70
CA PHE A 298 -8.60 9.13 16.42
C PHE A 298 -8.24 9.25 14.94
N VAL A 299 -7.07 9.82 14.68
CA VAL A 299 -6.46 9.84 13.34
C VAL A 299 -5.29 8.86 13.24
N SER A 300 -4.96 8.45 12.03
CA SER A 300 -3.75 7.70 11.72
C SER A 300 -2.93 8.42 10.67
N VAL A 301 -1.61 8.33 10.78
CA VAL A 301 -0.71 8.75 9.70
C VAL A 301 -0.85 7.80 8.53
N VAL A 302 -0.99 8.39 7.35
CA VAL A 302 -1.05 7.73 6.05
C VAL A 302 0.34 7.71 5.40
N GLY A 303 1.03 8.85 5.45
CA GLY A 303 2.34 9.06 4.87
C GLY A 303 2.70 10.54 4.85
N VAL A 304 3.76 10.88 4.13
CA VAL A 304 4.24 12.26 3.98
C VAL A 304 4.29 12.60 2.50
N THR A 305 3.77 13.76 2.13
CA THR A 305 3.79 14.26 0.75
C THR A 305 5.20 14.71 0.34
N ALA A 306 5.43 14.87 -0.96
CA ALA A 306 6.66 15.49 -1.47
C ALA A 306 6.92 16.92 -0.96
N THR A 307 5.89 17.61 -0.45
CA THR A 307 5.99 18.95 0.17
C THR A 307 6.31 18.90 1.66
N GLY A 308 6.46 17.71 2.26
CA GLY A 308 6.74 17.52 3.67
C GLY A 308 5.52 17.61 4.58
N GLU A 309 4.30 17.61 4.02
CA GLU A 309 3.06 17.59 4.80
C GLU A 309 2.75 16.16 5.25
N ILE A 310 2.46 16.00 6.55
CA ILE A 310 2.05 14.71 7.12
C ILE A 310 0.56 14.54 6.85
N VAL A 311 0.21 13.50 6.10
CA VAL A 311 -1.17 13.18 5.76
C VAL A 311 -1.75 12.26 6.83
N LEU A 312 -2.89 12.65 7.37
CA LEU A 312 -3.63 11.95 8.42
C LEU A 312 -5.02 11.59 7.92
N MET A 313 -5.57 10.50 8.42
CA MET A 313 -6.92 10.04 8.07
C MET A 313 -7.68 9.66 9.33
N ASN A 314 -8.99 9.96 9.38
CA ASN A 314 -9.83 9.51 10.49
C ASN A 314 -9.91 7.97 10.52
N ASN A 315 -9.77 7.39 11.70
CA ASN A 315 -9.94 5.95 11.92
C ASN A 315 -11.41 5.53 12.04
N SER A 316 -12.33 6.48 12.25
CA SER A 316 -13.75 6.19 12.35
C SER A 316 -14.30 5.85 10.97
N TYR A 317 -14.43 4.56 10.67
CA TYR A 317 -14.89 4.05 9.37
C TYR A 317 -16.36 4.36 9.06
N HIS A 318 -17.09 4.90 10.03
CA HIS A 318 -18.47 5.39 9.92
C HIS A 318 -18.56 6.91 9.86
N SER A 319 -17.45 7.65 9.87
CA SER A 319 -17.51 9.10 9.74
C SER A 319 -18.00 9.45 8.34
N ASN A 320 -19.26 9.89 8.26
CA ASN A 320 -19.79 10.60 7.11
C ASN A 320 -20.07 12.03 7.57
N PRO A 321 -19.38 13.05 7.02
CA PRO A 321 -18.36 12.99 5.95
C PRO A 321 -17.02 12.33 6.35
N PHE A 322 -16.31 11.76 5.36
CA PHE A 322 -14.98 11.18 5.52
C PHE A 322 -13.88 12.22 5.24
N TYR A 323 -12.91 12.32 6.14
CA TYR A 323 -11.88 13.38 6.09
C TYR A 323 -10.45 12.84 6.05
N VAL A 324 -9.65 13.51 5.23
CA VAL A 324 -8.18 13.48 5.25
C VAL A 324 -7.69 14.84 5.72
N PHE A 325 -6.57 14.85 6.44
CA PHE A 325 -5.96 16.06 6.98
C PHE A 325 -4.51 16.18 6.51
N TYR A 326 -4.10 17.38 6.17
CA TYR A 326 -2.71 17.71 5.82
C TYR A 326 -2.14 18.55 6.95
N PHE A 327 -1.23 17.98 7.71
CA PHE A 327 -0.53 18.65 8.80
C PHE A 327 0.83 19.14 8.31
N HIS A 328 1.05 20.45 8.40
CA HIS A 328 2.34 21.05 8.07
C HIS A 328 3.15 21.25 9.36
N PRO A 329 4.16 20.40 9.66
CA PRO A 329 4.86 20.43 10.94
C PRO A 329 5.56 21.76 11.21
N GLY A 330 6.23 22.35 10.20
CA GLY A 330 6.94 23.62 10.37
C GLY A 330 6.05 24.85 10.61
N ARG A 331 4.76 24.81 10.23
CA ARG A 331 3.80 25.90 10.42
C ARG A 331 2.80 25.62 11.54
N ASN A 332 2.77 24.37 12.03
CA ASN A 332 1.78 23.84 12.95
C ASN A 332 0.32 24.09 12.49
N THR A 333 0.06 23.94 11.19
CA THR A 333 -1.28 24.13 10.61
C THR A 333 -1.85 22.82 10.10
N VAL A 334 -3.16 22.64 10.25
CA VAL A 334 -3.89 21.50 9.69
C VAL A 334 -4.91 21.99 8.67
N LYS A 335 -4.81 21.50 7.44
CA LYS A 335 -5.87 21.62 6.42
C LYS A 335 -6.73 20.36 6.47
N ARG A 336 -8.06 20.53 6.37
CA ARG A 336 -9.03 19.43 6.34
C ARG A 336 -9.61 19.32 4.94
N LEU A 337 -9.62 18.11 4.38
CA LEU A 337 -10.18 17.79 3.09
C LEU A 337 -11.28 16.73 3.26
N GLU A 338 -12.50 17.06 2.85
CA GLU A 338 -13.56 16.06 2.71
C GLU A 338 -13.31 15.23 1.44
N VAL A 339 -13.32 13.91 1.56
CA VAL A 339 -13.24 13.03 0.40
C VAL A 339 -14.60 12.40 0.16
N GLN A 340 -15.20 12.72 -0.98
CA GLN A 340 -16.54 12.31 -1.36
C GLN A 340 -16.51 11.00 -2.16
N GLY A 341 -17.62 10.27 -2.16
CA GLY A 341 -17.79 9.01 -2.90
C GLY A 341 -17.76 7.76 -2.02
N PHE A 342 -17.53 7.91 -0.72
CA PHE A 342 -17.53 6.81 0.26
C PHE A 342 -18.90 6.59 0.93
N GLU A 343 -19.82 7.54 0.81
CA GLU A 343 -21.03 7.67 1.63
C GLU A 343 -21.98 6.48 1.47
N ASN A 344 -22.01 5.89 0.27
CA ASN A 344 -22.94 4.81 -0.08
C ASN A 344 -22.39 3.40 0.17
N HIS A 345 -21.15 3.27 0.64
CA HIS A 345 -20.45 1.98 0.65
C HIS A 345 -20.36 1.31 2.02
N GLY A 346 -20.64 2.03 3.12
CA GLY A 346 -20.56 1.52 4.49
C GLY A 346 -19.22 0.85 4.76
N GLY A 347 -18.17 1.61 5.09
CA GLY A 347 -16.83 1.05 5.29
C GLY A 347 -16.68 0.38 6.65
N SER A 348 -16.04 -0.78 6.70
CA SER A 348 -15.52 -1.36 7.96
C SER A 348 -14.06 -0.97 8.22
N ARG A 349 -13.26 -0.83 7.15
CA ARG A 349 -11.85 -0.45 7.20
C ARG A 349 -11.45 0.30 5.93
N VAL A 350 -10.63 1.34 6.09
CA VAL A 350 -10.02 2.09 5.00
C VAL A 350 -8.50 2.06 5.14
N TYR A 351 -7.83 1.83 4.03
CA TYR A 351 -6.39 1.91 3.87
C TYR A 351 -6.14 3.06 2.91
N ALA A 352 -5.28 4.01 3.28
CA ALA A 352 -4.93 5.14 2.43
C ALA A 352 -3.45 5.08 2.08
N PHE A 353 -3.10 5.66 0.92
CA PHE A 353 -1.75 5.77 0.40
C PHE A 353 -1.58 7.15 -0.20
N VAL A 354 -0.48 7.81 0.14
CA VAL A 354 -0.05 9.06 -0.50
C VAL A 354 0.80 8.74 -1.72
N ASP A 355 0.94 9.72 -2.60
CA ASP A 355 1.84 9.70 -3.74
C ASP A 355 1.61 8.52 -4.69
N HIS A 356 0.35 8.07 -4.82
CA HIS A 356 0.01 7.03 -5.77
C HIS A 356 0.07 7.60 -7.19
N VAL A 357 0.81 6.91 -8.04
CA VAL A 357 0.98 7.20 -9.45
C VAL A 357 0.34 6.09 -10.27
N ASP A 358 -0.30 6.48 -11.37
CA ASP A 358 -0.86 5.54 -12.31
C ASP A 358 0.28 4.92 -13.14
N ASP A 359 0.31 3.58 -13.19
CA ASP A 359 1.34 2.83 -13.90
C ASP A 359 0.73 1.88 -14.93
N LEU A 360 1.20 2.01 -16.18
CA LEU A 360 0.77 1.22 -17.33
C LEU A 360 1.71 0.04 -17.63
N THR A 361 2.81 -0.11 -16.90
CA THR A 361 3.89 -1.05 -17.21
C THR A 361 3.50 -2.51 -16.94
N PHE A 362 2.61 -2.76 -15.98
CA PHE A 362 2.21 -4.10 -15.58
C PHE A 362 0.81 -4.47 -16.07
N ASN A 363 0.74 -5.31 -17.12
CA ASN A 363 -0.49 -6.01 -17.48
C ASN A 363 -0.43 -7.43 -16.91
N MET A 364 -1.48 -7.83 -16.21
CA MET A 364 -1.61 -9.19 -15.63
C MET A 364 -2.05 -10.22 -16.65
#